data_AF-A0A3D0T0Y1-F1
#
_entry.id   AF-A0A3D0T0Y1-F1
#
_cell.length_a   1.000
_cell.length_b   1.000
_cell.length_c   1.000
_cell.angle_alpha   90.00
_cell.angle_beta   90.00
_cell.angle_gamma   90.00
#
_symmetry.space_group_name_H-M   'P 1'
#
loop_
_entity.id
_entity.type
_entity.pdbx_description
1 polymer ?
#
loop_
_entity_poly.entity_id
_entity_poly.type
_entity_poly.pdbx_seq_one_letter_code
_entity_poly.pdbx_strand_id
1 'polypeptide(L)'
;MNNNNYTLLDNVTHKDLRVIPHYSADFGDNVASVPVFATELANVIKHYPVLFYPTDKTASDFTMVALLGLEAGENLFLNETLPE
;
A
#
# COMPACT_ATOMS: atom_id res chain seq x y z
N MET A 1 6.19 -23.81 -14.24
CA MET A 1 4.89 -24.05 -14.89
C MET A 1 4.02 -22.86 -14.58
N ASN A 2 3.75 -22.00 -15.56
CA ASN A 2 2.92 -20.80 -15.36
C ASN A 2 1.45 -21.25 -15.30
N ASN A 3 0.92 -21.41 -14.09
CA ASN A 3 -0.44 -21.88 -13.87
C ASN A 3 -1.41 -20.69 -13.87
N ASN A 4 -1.66 -20.14 -15.05
CA ASN A 4 -2.54 -19.00 -15.21
C ASN A 4 -3.98 -19.49 -15.46
N ASN A 5 -4.72 -19.71 -14.38
CA ASN A 5 -6.11 -20.20 -14.40
C ASN A 5 -7.10 -19.04 -14.61
N TYR A 6 -7.09 -18.44 -15.80
CA TYR A 6 -8.14 -17.50 -16.18
C TYR A 6 -9.43 -18.25 -16.51
N THR A 7 -10.47 -18.04 -15.72
CA THR A 7 -11.84 -18.51 -15.98
C THR A 7 -12.82 -17.34 -15.95
N LEU A 8 -13.97 -17.50 -16.59
CA LEU A 8 -15.06 -16.53 -16.49
C LEU A 8 -15.54 -16.44 -15.04
N LEU A 9 -15.72 -15.22 -14.53
CA LEU A 9 -16.22 -14.97 -13.19
C LEU A 9 -17.74 -15.19 -13.16
N ASP A 10 -18.21 -16.08 -12.30
CA ASP A 10 -19.62 -16.40 -12.10
C ASP A 10 -19.93 -16.72 -10.62
N ASN A 11 -21.21 -16.55 -10.24
CA ASN A 11 -21.65 -16.67 -8.85
C ASN A 11 -21.76 -18.11 -8.32
N VAL A 12 -21.70 -19.13 -9.18
CA VAL A 12 -21.74 -20.54 -8.79
C VAL A 12 -20.33 -21.03 -8.51
N THR A 13 -19.42 -20.87 -9.47
CA THR A 13 -18.02 -21.30 -9.38
C THR A 13 -17.25 -20.50 -8.35
N HIS A 14 -17.54 -19.20 -8.19
CA HIS A 14 -16.80 -18.31 -7.30
C HIS A 14 -17.59 -17.93 -6.04
N LYS A 15 -18.60 -18.71 -5.66
CA LYS A 15 -19.47 -18.42 -4.50
C LYS A 15 -18.72 -18.24 -3.18
N ASP A 16 -17.55 -18.86 -3.04
CA ASP A 16 -16.72 -18.83 -1.84
C ASP A 16 -15.57 -17.81 -1.95
N LEU A 17 -15.38 -17.17 -3.11
CA LEU A 17 -14.37 -16.13 -3.29
C LEU A 17 -14.80 -14.86 -2.54
N ARG A 18 -13.95 -14.39 -1.63
CA ARG A 18 -14.20 -13.20 -0.81
C ARG A 18 -13.02 -12.25 -0.87
N VAL A 19 -13.29 -10.98 -0.60
CA VAL A 19 -12.26 -9.96 -0.37
C VAL A 19 -11.84 -10.00 1.08
N ILE A 20 -10.54 -9.86 1.35
CA ILE A 20 -10.01 -9.67 2.70
C ILE A 20 -9.95 -8.15 2.93
N PRO A 21 -10.75 -7.58 3.85
CA PRO A 21 -10.91 -6.14 3.98
C PRO A 21 -9.96 -5.49 5.00
N HIS A 22 -9.04 -6.26 5.60
CA HIS A 22 -8.09 -5.75 6.59
C HIS A 22 -6.67 -5.70 6.02
N TYR A 23 -5.83 -4.86 6.62
CA TYR A 23 -4.42 -4.76 6.29
C TYR A 23 -3.60 -5.83 7.03
N SER A 24 -2.53 -6.32 6.41
CA SER A 24 -1.56 -7.24 7.05
C SER A 24 -0.22 -7.23 6.33
N ALA A 25 0.85 -7.51 7.08
CA ALA A 25 2.18 -7.68 6.52
C ALA A 25 2.21 -8.88 5.54
N ASP A 26 1.40 -9.90 5.79
CA ASP A 26 1.28 -11.09 4.92
C ASP A 26 0.73 -10.74 3.51
N PHE A 27 0.03 -9.61 3.38
CA PHE A 27 -0.49 -9.12 2.10
C PHE A 27 0.41 -8.05 1.46
N GLY A 28 1.53 -7.71 2.10
CA GLY A 28 2.49 -6.72 1.62
C GLY A 28 2.19 -5.29 2.05
N ASP A 29 1.35 -5.07 3.06
CA ASP A 29 1.05 -3.73 3.60
C ASP A 29 2.19 -3.17 4.48
N ASN A 30 3.26 -3.96 4.70
CA ASN A 30 4.44 -3.59 5.47
C ASN A 30 5.43 -2.72 4.65
N VAL A 31 4.91 -1.69 3.98
CA VAL A 31 5.71 -0.74 3.20
C VAL A 31 6.13 0.45 4.06
N ALA A 32 7.40 0.85 3.92
CA ALA A 32 7.99 1.96 4.68
C ALA A 32 7.50 3.34 4.23
N SER A 33 6.94 3.44 3.02
CA SER A 33 6.45 4.69 2.47
C SER A 33 5.46 4.45 1.34
N VAL A 34 4.54 5.39 1.15
CA VAL A 34 3.58 5.40 0.04
C VAL A 34 3.59 6.74 -0.69
N PRO A 35 3.35 6.77 -2.01
CA PRO A 35 3.27 8.03 -2.75
C PRO A 35 2.08 8.86 -2.29
N VAL A 36 2.21 10.18 -2.36
CA VAL A 36 1.16 11.16 -2.01
C VAL A 36 0.93 12.08 -3.18
N PHE A 37 -0.32 12.25 -3.60
CA PHE A 37 -0.68 13.22 -4.63
C PHE A 37 -0.92 14.61 -4.04
N ALA A 38 -0.67 15.67 -4.82
CA ALA A 38 -0.82 17.06 -4.35
C ALA A 38 -2.23 17.37 -3.83
N THR A 39 -3.25 16.74 -4.41
CA THR A 39 -4.66 16.86 -4.00
C THR A 39 -4.95 16.22 -2.64
N GLU A 40 -4.10 15.30 -2.17
CA GLU A 40 -4.26 14.58 -0.90
C GLU A 40 -3.42 15.20 0.23
N LEU A 41 -2.40 15.99 -0.12
CA LEU A 41 -1.37 16.48 0.80
C LEU A 41 -1.94 17.14 2.06
N ALA A 42 -2.93 18.02 1.91
CA ALA A 42 -3.55 18.74 3.02
C ALA A 42 -4.23 17.82 4.06
N ASN A 43 -4.63 16.61 3.66
CA ASN A 43 -5.22 15.62 4.55
C ASN A 43 -4.15 14.67 5.13
N VAL A 44 -3.18 14.27 4.30
CA VAL A 44 -2.12 13.32 4.68
C VAL A 44 -1.14 13.94 5.68
N ILE A 45 -0.66 15.16 5.42
CA ILE A 45 0.42 15.78 6.22
C ILE A 45 0.03 16.05 7.69
N LYS A 46 -1.28 16.04 7.99
CA LYS A 46 -1.80 16.16 9.36
C LYS A 46 -1.53 14.93 10.22
N HIS A 47 -1.34 13.77 9.58
CA HIS A 47 -1.26 12.47 10.25
C HIS A 47 0.09 11.78 10.00
N TYR A 48 0.69 11.99 8.83
CA TYR A 48 1.92 11.34 8.41
C TYR A 48 2.98 12.37 8.01
N PRO A 49 4.26 12.17 8.35
CA PRO A 49 5.36 12.94 7.77
C PRO A 49 5.37 12.75 6.25
N VAL A 50 5.44 13.85 5.49
CA VAL A 50 5.55 13.82 4.03
C VAL A 50 6.90 14.40 3.60
N LEU A 51 7.59 13.69 2.72
CA LEU A 51 8.93 14.00 2.24
C LEU A 51 8.94 14.04 0.70
N PHE A 52 9.90 14.75 0.12
CA PHE A 52 10.22 14.62 -1.30
C PHE A 52 11.31 13.56 -1.48
N TYR A 53 11.00 12.50 -2.22
CA TYR A 53 11.90 11.37 -2.46
C TYR A 53 12.30 11.30 -3.94
N PRO A 54 13.60 11.13 -4.27
CA PRO A 54 14.05 10.99 -5.65
C PRO A 54 13.36 9.81 -6.36
N THR A 55 12.77 10.05 -7.53
CA THR A 55 12.10 9.01 -8.34
C THR A 55 13.10 8.05 -8.96
N ASP A 56 14.33 8.51 -9.19
CA ASP A 56 15.43 7.71 -9.71
C ASP A 56 16.76 8.04 -9.02
N LYS A 57 17.81 7.28 -9.38
CA LYS A 57 19.17 7.50 -8.88
C LYS A 57 19.83 8.77 -9.41
N THR A 58 19.28 9.37 -10.46
CA THR A 58 19.80 10.59 -11.09
C THR A 58 19.21 11.87 -10.50
N ALA A 59 18.26 11.74 -9.56
CA ALA A 59 17.75 12.78 -8.66
C ALA A 59 17.16 14.02 -9.36
N SER A 60 16.85 13.94 -10.65
CA SER A 60 16.23 15.04 -11.39
C SER A 60 14.74 15.20 -11.06
N ASP A 61 14.08 14.10 -10.75
CA ASP A 61 12.64 14.07 -10.44
C ASP A 61 12.39 13.59 -9.01
N PHE A 62 11.40 14.20 -8.38
CA PHE A 62 10.98 13.89 -7.01
C PHE A 62 9.50 13.56 -6.98
N THR A 63 9.14 12.62 -6.12
CA THR A 63 7.76 12.34 -5.74
C THR A 63 7.55 12.65 -4.26
N MET A 64 6.33 13.03 -3.88
CA MET A 64 5.97 13.13 -2.47
C MET A 64 5.68 11.74 -1.94
N VAL A 65 6.23 11.41 -0.77
CA VAL A 65 5.95 10.16 -0.07
C VAL A 65 5.55 10.43 1.36
N ALA A 66 4.54 9.73 1.85
CA ALA A 66 4.23 9.63 3.27
C ALA A 66 5.13 8.55 3.87
N LEU A 67 5.82 8.89 4.97
CA LEU A 67 6.67 7.95 5.69
C LEU A 67 5.82 7.14 6.68
N LEU A 68 5.89 5.81 6.55
CA LEU A 68 5.16 4.85 7.38
C LEU A 68 6.08 4.04 8.29
N GLY A 69 7.36 3.88 7.92
CA GLY A 69 8.37 3.18 8.70
C GLY A 69 9.76 3.78 8.47
N LEU A 70 10.73 3.38 9.29
CA LEU A 70 12.12 3.81 9.18
C LEU A 70 12.99 2.79 8.44
N GLU A 71 12.55 1.52 8.41
CA GLU A 71 13.26 0.43 7.75
C GLU A 71 12.43 -0.20 6.62
N ALA A 72 13.12 -0.86 5.69
CA ALA A 72 12.45 -1.58 4.62
C ALA A 72 11.63 -2.76 5.19
N GLY A 73 10.38 -2.90 4.76
CA GLY A 73 9.50 -3.93 5.29
C GLY A 73 8.81 -3.57 6.61
N GLU A 74 8.90 -2.31 7.04
CA GLU A 74 8.28 -1.80 8.26
C GLU A 74 7.15 -0.82 7.93
N ASN A 75 6.01 -0.94 8.61
CA ASN A 75 4.95 0.05 8.63
C ASN A 75 4.45 0.22 10.08
N LEU A 76 4.81 1.32 10.72
CA LEU A 76 4.50 1.62 12.12
C LEU A 76 3.02 1.95 12.36
N PHE A 77 2.26 2.14 11.29
CA PHE A 77 0.82 2.39 11.33
C PHE A 77 0.00 1.14 11.00
N LEU A 78 0.66 0.04 10.63
CA LEU A 78 0.00 -1.23 10.36
C LEU A 78 -0.46 -1.85 11.68
N ASN A 79 -1.77 -2.07 11.80
CA ASN A 79 -2.35 -2.73 12.95
C ASN A 79 -3.28 -3.85 12.49
N GLU A 80 -2.81 -5.10 12.64
CA GLU A 80 -3.55 -6.30 12.23
C GLU A 80 -4.70 -6.67 13.19
N THR A 81 -4.79 -5.99 14.34
CA THR A 81 -5.75 -6.32 15.41
C THR A 81 -6.92 -5.36 15.53
N LEU A 82 -6.96 -4.27 14.77
CA LEU A 82 -8.08 -3.33 14.75
C LEU A 82 -8.99 -3.61 13.55
N PRO A 83 -10.27 -3.98 13.77
CA PRO A 83 -11.29 -3.73 12.77
C PRO A 83 -11.57 -2.22 12.73
N GLU A 84 -11.68 -1.62 11.54
CA GLU A 84 -12.39 -0.34 11.39
C GLU A 84 -13.88 -0.49 11.70
#